data_AF-A0A1F2SN06-F1
#
_entry.id   AF-A0A1F2SN06-F1
#
_cell.length_a   1.000
_cell.length_b   1.000
_cell.length_c   1.000
_cell.angle_alpha   90.00
_cell.angle_beta   90.00
_cell.angle_gamma   90.00
#
_symmetry.space_group_name_H-M   'P 1'
#
loop_
_entity.id
_entity.type
_entity.pdbx_description
1 polymer ?
#
loop_
_entity_poly.entity_id
_entity_poly.type
_entity_poly.pdbx_seq_one_letter_code
_entity_poly.pdbx_strand_id
1 'polypeptide(L)'
;MVQPSAIRVRVPASSANLGPGFDTLALALGLYLRCTLRKSRQGFRIEVSGTDTASIPRDESNLIWKAFTRLAGEQAKPGVILEIVNEVPIGKGLGSSAAAIVAGLALANEWLEWKQSKDQLIAMATAMEGHPDNVAAAVRGGLVISCQAEDGTVIALNSSIQANLEVALVVPQCQLSTEVARAALPAHYSRRDAVFNLQRVALLLAALREGHQELLAEAMRDRFHQPYRAPLVPGFPEILELRGVPGLLGLALSGAGPSVVAFCSGHTSEVGEAIASCFRKHGIETATHRLPIDSQGLVVERVS
;
A
#
# COMPACT_ATOMS: atom_id res chain seq x y z
N MET A 1 -7.24 13.76 33.15
CA MET A 1 -6.67 14.38 31.92
C MET A 1 -7.82 14.76 31.02
N VAL A 2 -7.77 15.93 30.37
CA VAL A 2 -8.82 16.35 29.42
C VAL A 2 -8.66 15.53 28.15
N GLN A 3 -9.71 14.81 27.73
CA GLN A 3 -9.69 14.09 26.45
C GLN A 3 -9.55 15.08 25.28
N PRO A 4 -8.76 14.76 24.25
CA PRO A 4 -8.54 15.66 23.12
C PRO A 4 -9.85 16.04 22.42
N SER A 5 -9.93 17.25 21.89
CA SER A 5 -11.09 17.73 21.12
C SER A 5 -11.21 17.02 19.77
N ALA A 6 -10.08 16.56 19.22
CA ALA A 6 -10.03 15.66 18.07
C ALA A 6 -8.79 14.75 18.07
N ILE A 7 -8.90 13.60 17.41
CA ILE A 7 -7.76 12.73 17.10
C ILE A 7 -7.60 12.73 15.58
N ARG A 8 -6.39 12.99 15.11
CA ARG A 8 -6.03 12.96 13.68
C ARG A 8 -5.06 11.83 13.42
N VAL A 9 -5.27 11.12 12.32
CA VAL A 9 -4.33 10.12 11.82
C VAL A 9 -4.02 10.39 10.36
N ARG A 10 -2.76 10.18 9.97
CA ARG A 10 -2.28 10.20 8.59
C ARG A 10 -1.63 8.85 8.31
N VAL A 11 -2.09 8.18 7.27
CA VAL A 11 -1.59 6.85 6.87
C VAL A 11 -1.16 6.92 5.41
N PRO A 12 0.07 6.52 5.06
CA PRO A 12 0.52 6.51 3.67
C PRO A 12 -0.11 5.36 2.88
N ALA A 13 -0.24 5.56 1.57
CA ALA A 13 -0.40 4.50 0.60
C ALA A 13 0.81 3.58 0.60
N SER A 14 0.68 2.41 -0.01
CA SER A 14 1.82 1.50 -0.16
C SER A 14 1.78 0.72 -1.47
N SER A 15 2.98 0.42 -2.00
CA SER A 15 3.16 -0.50 -3.11
C SER A 15 3.76 -1.79 -2.58
N ALA A 16 3.01 -2.89 -2.70
CA ALA A 16 3.42 -4.21 -2.24
C ALA A 16 4.08 -5.02 -3.36
N ASN A 17 4.70 -6.15 -2.99
CA ASN A 17 5.40 -7.12 -3.81
C ASN A 17 6.73 -6.63 -4.42
N LEU A 18 6.73 -5.44 -5.01
CA LEU A 18 7.91 -4.81 -5.64
C LEU A 18 8.64 -5.76 -6.61
N GLY A 19 7.89 -6.59 -7.33
CA GLY A 19 8.41 -7.68 -8.14
C GLY A 19 8.38 -9.00 -7.37
N PRO A 20 9.53 -9.62 -7.05
CA PRO A 20 9.61 -10.98 -6.50
C PRO A 20 9.14 -11.10 -5.04
N GLY A 21 8.97 -9.99 -4.32
CA GLY A 21 8.68 -9.93 -2.88
C GLY A 21 7.22 -10.21 -2.53
N PHE A 22 6.60 -11.18 -3.19
CA PHE A 22 5.18 -11.51 -3.08
C PHE A 22 4.74 -11.74 -1.62
N ASP A 23 3.71 -11.02 -1.16
CA ASP A 23 3.15 -11.04 0.20
C ASP A 23 4.18 -10.77 1.34
N THR A 24 5.34 -10.20 1.03
CA THR A 24 6.41 -9.91 2.02
C THR A 24 7.02 -8.51 1.92
N LEU A 25 7.25 -7.97 0.73
CA LEU A 25 7.84 -6.64 0.57
C LEU A 25 6.77 -5.58 0.32
N ALA A 26 6.86 -4.44 1.01
CA ALA A 26 6.06 -3.28 0.68
C ALA A 26 6.81 -1.97 0.93
N LEU A 27 6.51 -0.96 0.13
CA LEU A 27 7.08 0.38 0.20
C LEU A 27 5.98 1.39 0.51
N ALA A 28 6.14 2.18 1.57
CA ALA A 28 5.24 3.29 1.87
C ALA A 28 5.50 4.47 0.93
N LEU A 29 4.42 5.03 0.38
CA LEU A 29 4.46 6.09 -0.64
C LEU A 29 3.82 7.38 -0.11
N GLY A 30 4.33 8.52 -0.54
CA GLY A 30 3.89 9.85 -0.13
C GLY A 30 2.52 10.30 -0.69
N LEU A 31 1.51 9.45 -0.55
CA LEU A 31 0.10 9.69 -0.89
C LEU A 31 -0.74 9.24 0.30
N TYR A 32 -1.71 10.03 0.78
CA TYR A 32 -2.20 9.83 2.16
C TYR A 32 -3.70 9.61 2.29
N LEU A 33 -4.07 8.74 3.23
CA LEU A 33 -5.38 8.74 3.87
C LEU A 33 -5.27 9.54 5.18
N ARG A 34 -6.10 10.57 5.32
CA ARG A 34 -6.16 11.39 6.53
C ARG A 34 -7.54 11.26 7.15
N CYS A 35 -7.60 10.92 8.43
CA CYS A 35 -8.85 10.79 9.16
C CYS A 35 -8.82 11.65 10.42
N THR A 36 -9.91 12.38 10.68
CA THR A 36 -10.10 13.13 11.93
C THR A 36 -11.34 12.60 12.64
N LEU A 37 -11.18 12.15 13.88
CA LEU A 37 -12.29 11.75 14.74
C LEU A 37 -12.54 12.84 15.79
N ARG A 38 -13.79 13.31 15.87
CA ARG A 38 -14.23 14.36 16.81
C ARG A 38 -15.42 13.89 17.61
N LYS A 39 -15.58 14.41 18.82
CA LYS A 39 -16.85 14.29 19.56
C LYS A 39 -17.93 15.15 18.91
N SER A 40 -19.16 14.66 18.94
CA SER A 40 -20.34 15.28 18.35
C SER A 40 -21.55 15.13 19.26
N ARG A 41 -22.29 16.21 19.49
CA ARG A 41 -23.61 16.15 20.15
C ARG A 41 -24.74 15.80 19.17
N GLN A 42 -24.46 15.80 17.87
CA GLN A 42 -25.44 15.54 16.81
C GLN A 42 -25.49 14.06 16.38
N GLY A 43 -24.77 13.18 17.08
CA GLY A 43 -24.70 11.75 16.77
C GLY A 43 -23.55 11.39 15.82
N PHE A 44 -23.61 10.16 15.30
CA PHE A 44 -22.62 9.58 14.39
C PHE A 44 -22.76 10.14 12.97
N ARG A 45 -21.65 10.57 12.37
CA ARG A 45 -21.60 10.98 10.96
C ARG A 45 -20.22 10.69 10.35
N ILE A 46 -20.21 10.30 9.09
CA ILE A 46 -18.99 10.21 8.28
C ILE A 46 -19.03 11.28 7.18
N GLU A 47 -17.97 12.09 7.10
CA GLU A 47 -17.78 13.11 6.08
C GLU A 47 -16.58 12.71 5.20
N VAL A 48 -16.73 12.77 3.87
CA VAL A 48 -15.73 12.23 2.94
C VAL A 48 -15.42 13.25 1.85
N SER A 49 -14.13 13.46 1.61
CA SER A 49 -13.58 14.30 0.54
C SER A 49 -12.34 13.65 -0.08
N GLY A 50 -11.85 14.20 -1.20
CA GLY A 50 -10.69 13.68 -1.94
C GLY A 50 -11.09 12.83 -3.15
N THR A 51 -10.33 11.76 -3.40
CA THR A 51 -10.58 10.83 -4.52
C THR A 51 -11.52 9.69 -4.12
N ASP A 52 -12.23 9.15 -5.12
CA ASP A 52 -13.13 7.98 -4.99
C ASP A 52 -14.21 8.11 -3.92
N THR A 53 -14.66 9.34 -3.62
CA THR A 53 -15.63 9.62 -2.53
C THR A 53 -17.00 8.95 -2.72
N ALA A 54 -17.35 8.58 -3.96
CA ALA A 54 -18.56 7.82 -4.27
C ALA A 54 -18.46 6.35 -3.81
N SER A 55 -17.24 5.81 -3.74
CA SER A 55 -16.95 4.42 -3.36
C SER A 55 -16.72 4.24 -1.86
N ILE A 56 -16.73 5.32 -1.07
CA ILE A 56 -16.49 5.30 0.38
C ILE A 56 -17.85 5.40 1.10
N PRO A 57 -18.31 4.34 1.79
CA PRO A 57 -19.56 4.37 2.54
C PRO A 57 -19.55 5.44 3.63
N ARG A 58 -20.71 6.06 3.87
CA ARG A 58 -20.90 7.11 4.89
C ARG A 58 -21.71 6.63 6.10
N ASP A 59 -21.79 5.32 6.25
CA ASP A 59 -22.51 4.61 7.30
C ASP A 59 -21.59 3.60 8.01
N GLU A 60 -22.19 2.71 8.81
CA GLU A 60 -21.45 1.70 9.57
C GLU A 60 -20.76 0.65 8.69
N SER A 61 -21.06 0.61 7.39
CA SER A 61 -20.41 -0.30 6.45
C SER A 61 -18.99 0.14 6.09
N ASN A 62 -18.61 1.39 6.42
CA ASN A 62 -17.29 1.98 6.15
C ASN A 62 -16.16 1.18 6.82
N LEU A 63 -15.10 0.87 6.07
CA LEU A 63 -13.99 0.03 6.55
C LEU A 63 -13.21 0.66 7.72
N ILE A 64 -12.98 1.97 7.69
CA ILE A 64 -12.31 2.71 8.79
C ILE A 64 -13.17 2.60 10.05
N TRP A 65 -14.49 2.76 9.91
CA TRP A 65 -15.41 2.64 11.03
C TRP A 65 -15.50 1.20 11.58
N LYS A 66 -15.52 0.19 10.71
CA LYS A 66 -15.47 -1.23 11.11
C LYS A 66 -14.18 -1.55 11.88
N ALA A 67 -13.04 -1.06 11.41
CA ALA A 67 -11.77 -1.22 12.11
C ALA A 67 -11.77 -0.50 13.47
N PHE A 68 -12.32 0.71 13.53
CA PHE A 68 -12.46 1.46 14.78
C PHE A 68 -13.33 0.71 15.81
N THR A 69 -14.54 0.31 15.41
CA THR A 69 -15.52 -0.35 16.29
C THR A 69 -15.09 -1.75 16.71
N ARG A 70 -14.26 -2.45 15.91
CA ARG A 70 -13.69 -3.75 16.32
C ARG A 70 -12.87 -3.66 17.61
N LEU A 71 -12.22 -2.53 17.87
CA LEU A 71 -11.50 -2.29 19.12
C LEU A 71 -12.35 -1.52 20.14
N ALA A 72 -12.98 -0.41 19.72
CA ALA A 72 -13.71 0.47 20.63
C ALA A 72 -15.04 -0.11 21.15
N GLY A 73 -15.56 -1.15 20.48
CA GLY A 73 -16.88 -1.68 20.72
C GLY A 73 -18.00 -0.75 20.26
N GLU A 74 -19.23 -1.28 20.25
CA GLU A 74 -20.44 -0.59 19.77
C GLU A 74 -20.85 0.60 20.67
N GLN A 75 -20.36 0.66 21.90
CA GLN A 75 -20.70 1.70 22.88
C GLN A 75 -20.04 3.06 22.58
N ALA A 76 -19.04 3.10 21.69
CA ALA A 76 -18.41 4.35 21.24
C ALA A 76 -19.27 5.15 20.23
N LYS A 77 -20.41 4.60 19.79
CA LYS A 77 -21.29 5.14 18.74
C LYS A 77 -21.94 6.50 19.01
N PRO A 78 -22.53 6.79 20.20
CA PRO A 78 -23.32 8.00 20.36
C PRO A 78 -22.40 9.21 20.53
N GLY A 79 -22.03 9.82 19.40
CA GLY A 79 -21.51 11.18 19.36
C GLY A 79 -20.10 11.33 18.81
N VAL A 80 -19.84 10.81 17.60
CA VAL A 80 -18.59 11.09 16.89
C VAL A 80 -18.81 11.51 15.44
N ILE A 81 -17.97 12.42 14.95
CA ILE A 81 -17.84 12.73 13.52
C ILE A 81 -16.50 12.19 13.04
N LEU A 82 -16.52 11.39 11.98
CA LEU A 82 -15.34 10.89 11.29
C LEU A 82 -15.19 11.63 9.95
N GLU A 83 -14.24 12.55 9.89
CA GLU A 83 -13.85 13.24 8.66
C GLU A 83 -12.77 12.43 7.94
N ILE A 84 -12.96 12.15 6.65
CA ILE A 84 -12.04 11.39 5.80
C ILE A 84 -11.62 12.26 4.62
N VAL A 85 -10.31 12.46 4.46
CA VAL A 85 -9.70 13.04 3.27
C VAL A 85 -8.86 11.94 2.63
N ASN A 86 -9.37 11.39 1.53
CA ASN A 86 -8.72 10.28 0.82
C ASN A 86 -7.93 10.78 -0.38
N GLU A 87 -6.61 10.59 -0.38
CA GLU A 87 -5.78 10.79 -1.57
C GLU A 87 -5.41 9.45 -2.24
N VAL A 88 -5.73 8.30 -1.63
CA VAL A 88 -5.30 6.97 -2.08
C VAL A 88 -6.36 6.32 -2.97
N PRO A 89 -6.09 6.12 -4.28
CA PRO A 89 -7.04 5.48 -5.18
C PRO A 89 -7.45 4.07 -4.73
N ILE A 90 -8.75 3.80 -4.75
CA ILE A 90 -9.35 2.54 -4.32
C ILE A 90 -9.28 1.51 -5.45
N GLY A 91 -8.90 0.28 -5.12
CA GLY A 91 -8.84 -0.82 -6.09
C GLY A 91 -7.76 -0.64 -7.17
N LYS A 92 -6.69 0.11 -6.84
CA LYS A 92 -5.58 0.39 -7.76
C LYS A 92 -4.25 -0.28 -7.38
N GLY A 93 -4.20 -1.08 -6.31
CA GLY A 93 -2.95 -1.71 -5.86
C GLY A 93 -2.05 -0.78 -5.03
N LEU A 94 -2.66 0.19 -4.32
CA LEU A 94 -1.97 1.20 -3.51
C LEU A 94 -2.19 1.04 -1.99
N GLY A 95 -2.57 -0.16 -1.55
CA GLY A 95 -2.79 -0.44 -0.12
C GLY A 95 -3.91 0.37 0.53
N SER A 96 -4.93 0.78 -0.25
CA SER A 96 -6.05 1.60 0.26
C SER A 96 -6.82 0.92 1.40
N SER A 97 -7.07 -0.40 1.32
CA SER A 97 -7.72 -1.19 2.37
C SER A 97 -6.87 -1.24 3.64
N ALA A 98 -5.60 -1.66 3.53
CA ALA A 98 -4.64 -1.61 4.62
C ALA A 98 -4.56 -0.22 5.29
N ALA A 99 -4.48 0.88 4.51
CA ALA A 99 -4.44 2.23 5.04
C ALA A 99 -5.73 2.58 5.84
N ALA A 100 -6.90 2.18 5.33
CA ALA A 100 -8.19 2.37 5.99
C ALA A 100 -8.30 1.59 7.31
N ILE A 101 -7.87 0.33 7.32
CA ILE A 101 -7.85 -0.50 8.53
C ILE A 101 -6.91 0.09 9.57
N VAL A 102 -5.69 0.44 9.17
CA VAL A 102 -4.70 1.06 10.07
C VAL A 102 -5.22 2.38 10.64
N ALA A 103 -5.87 3.21 9.82
CA ALA A 103 -6.49 4.46 10.30
C ALA A 103 -7.55 4.20 11.36
N GLY A 104 -8.47 3.25 11.14
CA GLY A 104 -9.53 2.92 12.10
C GLY A 104 -8.98 2.38 13.42
N LEU A 105 -8.02 1.45 13.37
CA LEU A 105 -7.39 0.89 14.56
C LEU A 105 -6.58 1.94 15.33
N ALA A 106 -5.86 2.83 14.62
CA ALA A 106 -5.10 3.91 15.24
C ALA A 106 -6.02 4.92 15.95
N LEU A 107 -7.13 5.31 15.31
CA LEU A 107 -8.14 6.16 15.93
C LEU A 107 -8.72 5.51 17.18
N ALA A 108 -9.04 4.21 17.15
CA ALA A 108 -9.57 3.49 18.31
C ALA A 108 -8.54 3.36 19.43
N ASN A 109 -7.28 3.05 19.10
CA ASN A 109 -6.20 2.95 20.06
C ASN A 109 -6.01 4.26 20.86
N GLU A 110 -6.09 5.40 20.18
CA GLU A 110 -6.03 6.71 20.83
C GLU A 110 -7.31 7.05 21.59
N TRP A 111 -8.48 6.76 21.01
CA TRP A 111 -9.78 7.03 21.63
C TRP A 111 -9.94 6.32 22.98
N LEU A 112 -9.44 5.08 23.06
CA LEU A 112 -9.52 4.24 24.25
C LEU A 112 -8.30 4.36 25.16
N GLU A 113 -7.29 5.15 24.76
CA GLU A 113 -6.02 5.30 25.46
C GLU A 113 -5.28 3.97 25.72
N TRP A 114 -5.42 3.00 24.81
CA TRP A 114 -4.90 1.63 24.96
C TRP A 114 -3.39 1.48 24.78
N LYS A 115 -2.71 2.48 24.20
CA LYS A 115 -1.25 2.53 24.02
C LYS A 115 -0.67 1.27 23.35
N GLN A 116 -1.39 0.69 22.40
CA GLN A 116 -0.90 -0.44 21.60
C GLN A 116 0.36 -0.02 20.83
N SER A 117 1.35 -0.91 20.77
CA SER A 117 2.56 -0.72 19.99
C SER A 117 2.27 -0.78 18.49
N LYS A 118 3.22 -0.29 17.67
CA LYS A 118 3.13 -0.44 16.20
C LYS A 118 2.99 -1.91 15.79
N ASP A 119 3.70 -2.82 16.47
CA ASP A 119 3.65 -4.26 16.16
C ASP A 119 2.29 -4.87 16.48
N GLN A 120 1.67 -4.46 17.59
CA GLN A 120 0.31 -4.87 17.94
C GLN A 120 -0.70 -4.33 16.92
N LEU A 121 -0.56 -3.07 16.48
CA LEU A 121 -1.40 -2.50 15.41
C LEU A 121 -1.25 -3.26 14.09
N ILE A 122 -0.02 -3.65 13.72
CA ILE A 122 0.25 -4.45 12.52
C ILE A 122 -0.42 -5.82 12.63
N ALA A 123 -0.30 -6.50 13.76
CA ALA A 123 -0.92 -7.82 13.96
C ALA A 123 -2.46 -7.73 13.87
N MET A 124 -3.08 -6.74 14.52
CA MET A 124 -4.53 -6.53 14.47
C MET A 124 -5.01 -6.18 13.07
N ALA A 125 -4.31 -5.30 12.35
CA ALA A 125 -4.64 -4.93 10.98
C ALA A 125 -4.45 -6.10 10.01
N THR A 126 -3.39 -6.90 10.17
CA THR A 126 -3.15 -8.09 9.35
C THR A 126 -4.27 -9.11 9.52
N ALA A 127 -4.79 -9.30 10.74
CA ALA A 127 -5.93 -10.19 10.97
C ALA A 127 -7.23 -9.73 10.26
N MET A 128 -7.33 -8.46 9.88
CA MET A 128 -8.46 -7.92 9.13
C MET A 128 -8.21 -7.92 7.61
N GLU A 129 -6.99 -7.58 7.17
CA GLU A 129 -6.61 -7.49 5.75
C GLU A 129 -6.34 -8.88 5.14
N GLY A 130 -5.82 -9.81 5.95
CA GLY A 130 -5.42 -11.17 5.54
C GLY A 130 -3.94 -11.30 5.13
N HIS A 131 -3.22 -10.20 4.91
CA HIS A 131 -1.79 -10.20 4.61
C HIS A 131 -1.05 -8.99 5.23
N PRO A 132 0.24 -9.15 5.60
CA PRO A 132 0.92 -8.18 6.45
C PRO A 132 1.69 -7.07 5.72
N ASP A 133 2.04 -7.26 4.44
CA ASP A 133 2.91 -6.37 3.66
C ASP A 133 2.44 -4.90 3.61
N ASN A 134 1.27 -4.62 3.01
CA ASN A 134 0.73 -3.26 2.91
C ASN A 134 0.46 -2.65 4.30
N VAL A 135 -0.05 -3.46 5.23
CA VAL A 135 -0.31 -3.06 6.63
C VAL A 135 0.99 -2.60 7.31
N ALA A 136 2.05 -3.39 7.19
CA ALA A 136 3.31 -3.10 7.84
C ALA A 136 3.97 -1.85 7.27
N ALA A 137 3.92 -1.65 5.94
CA ALA A 137 4.35 -0.41 5.30
C ALA A 137 3.51 0.80 5.74
N ALA A 138 2.19 0.66 5.82
CA ALA A 138 1.30 1.73 6.29
C ALA A 138 1.60 2.15 7.73
N VAL A 139 1.97 1.21 8.61
CA VAL A 139 2.27 1.52 10.03
C VAL A 139 3.70 2.02 10.24
N ARG A 140 4.69 1.37 9.62
CA ARG A 140 6.12 1.65 9.88
C ARG A 140 6.73 2.70 8.97
N GLY A 141 6.19 2.91 7.76
CA GLY A 141 6.85 3.69 6.72
C GLY A 141 8.04 2.95 6.11
N GLY A 142 8.67 3.55 5.10
CA GLY A 142 9.84 3.05 4.39
C GLY A 142 9.59 1.78 3.59
N LEU A 143 10.66 1.06 3.30
CA LEU A 143 10.60 -0.32 2.82
C LEU A 143 10.47 -1.24 4.04
N VAL A 144 9.48 -2.12 3.99
CA VAL A 144 9.20 -3.08 5.05
C VAL A 144 9.24 -4.49 4.49
N ILE A 145 9.86 -5.38 5.26
CA ILE A 145 9.86 -6.82 5.07
C ILE A 145 8.91 -7.38 6.14
N SER A 146 7.86 -8.07 5.71
CA SER A 146 6.91 -8.74 6.60
C SER A 146 6.99 -10.26 6.44
N CYS A 147 6.72 -10.96 7.52
CA CYS A 147 6.69 -12.42 7.60
C CYS A 147 5.60 -12.83 8.59
N GLN A 148 4.85 -13.88 8.26
CA GLN A 148 3.95 -14.53 9.19
C GLN A 148 4.56 -15.86 9.63
N ALA A 149 4.83 -15.99 10.92
CA ALA A 149 5.32 -17.22 11.51
C ALA A 149 4.21 -18.29 11.55
N GLU A 150 4.60 -19.56 11.77
CA GLU A 150 3.66 -20.69 11.79
C GLU A 150 2.56 -20.56 12.87
N ASP A 151 2.87 -19.90 13.98
CA ASP A 151 1.91 -19.62 15.07
C ASP A 151 0.98 -18.43 14.78
N GLY A 152 1.10 -17.82 13.59
CA GLY A 152 0.34 -16.65 13.17
C GLY A 152 0.96 -15.31 13.58
N THR A 153 2.08 -15.31 14.32
CA THR A 153 2.78 -14.08 14.71
C THR A 153 3.24 -13.31 13.48
N VAL A 154 2.92 -12.02 13.42
CA VAL A 154 3.36 -11.13 12.35
C VAL A 154 4.65 -10.44 12.75
N ILE A 155 5.69 -10.66 11.98
CA ILE A 155 7.00 -10.04 12.10
C ILE A 155 7.13 -9.01 10.98
N ALA A 156 7.47 -7.77 11.32
CA ALA A 156 7.68 -6.71 10.35
C ALA A 156 8.94 -5.91 10.71
N LEU A 157 9.81 -5.71 9.73
CA LEU A 157 11.09 -5.01 9.88
C LEU A 157 11.27 -3.96 8.78
N ASN A 158 11.71 -2.76 9.15
CA ASN A 158 12.16 -1.77 8.19
C ASN A 158 13.51 -2.17 7.60
N SER A 159 13.64 -2.11 6.27
CA SER A 159 14.92 -2.19 5.59
C SER A 159 15.36 -0.80 5.13
N SER A 160 16.63 -0.48 5.33
CA SER A 160 17.23 0.74 4.79
C SER A 160 17.33 0.65 3.27
N ILE A 161 17.08 1.78 2.60
CA ILE A 161 17.38 1.97 1.18
C ILE A 161 18.53 2.98 1.12
N GLN A 162 19.69 2.57 0.64
CA GLN A 162 20.83 3.48 0.44
C GLN A 162 20.89 4.02 -1.00
N ALA A 163 20.18 3.38 -1.94
CA ALA A 163 20.06 3.86 -3.29
C ALA A 163 19.29 5.20 -3.32
N ASN A 164 19.83 6.21 -4.01
CA ASN A 164 19.11 7.46 -4.28
C ASN A 164 18.05 7.22 -5.36
N LEU A 165 16.84 6.85 -4.94
CA LEU A 165 15.76 6.41 -5.82
C LEU A 165 14.62 7.43 -5.83
N GLU A 166 14.08 7.64 -7.01
CA GLU A 166 12.77 8.25 -7.19
C GLU A 166 11.75 7.15 -7.54
N VAL A 167 10.48 7.40 -7.21
CA VAL A 167 9.40 6.45 -7.52
C VAL A 167 8.44 7.09 -8.53
N ALA A 168 8.36 6.49 -9.72
CA ALA A 168 7.26 6.73 -10.64
C ALA A 168 6.11 5.77 -10.29
N LEU A 169 4.91 6.32 -10.12
CA LEU A 169 3.68 5.55 -9.97
C LEU A 169 2.73 5.91 -11.11
N VAL A 170 2.32 4.91 -11.88
CA VAL A 170 1.32 5.07 -12.95
C VAL A 170 0.04 4.36 -12.55
N VAL A 171 -1.04 5.11 -12.46
CA VAL A 171 -2.36 4.67 -12.01
C VAL A 171 -3.33 4.69 -13.18
N PRO A 172 -3.66 3.54 -13.78
CA PRO A 172 -4.61 3.47 -14.88
C PRO A 172 -6.05 3.67 -14.40
N GLN A 173 -6.91 4.20 -15.28
CA GLN A 173 -8.35 4.36 -15.08
C GLN A 173 -9.13 3.05 -15.29
N CYS A 174 -8.59 1.93 -14.78
CA CYS A 174 -9.28 0.65 -14.66
C CYS A 174 -9.13 0.12 -13.23
N GLN A 175 -10.01 -0.79 -12.81
CA GLN A 175 -9.93 -1.41 -11.49
C GLN A 175 -9.63 -2.89 -11.64
N LEU A 176 -8.86 -3.41 -10.69
CA LEU A 176 -8.63 -4.84 -10.54
C LEU A 176 -8.79 -5.16 -9.06
N SER A 177 -9.80 -5.96 -8.73
CA SER A 177 -10.00 -6.36 -7.33
C SER A 177 -8.90 -7.32 -6.89
N THR A 178 -8.48 -7.19 -5.62
CA THR A 178 -7.49 -8.09 -5.01
C THR A 178 -7.93 -9.55 -5.10
N GLU A 179 -9.24 -9.79 -5.00
CA GLU A 179 -9.84 -11.13 -5.07
C GLU A 179 -9.65 -11.77 -6.45
N VAL A 180 -9.95 -11.03 -7.53
CA VAL A 180 -9.71 -11.49 -8.91
C VAL A 180 -8.21 -11.70 -9.17
N ALA A 181 -7.37 -10.79 -8.69
CA ALA A 181 -5.92 -10.89 -8.85
C ALA A 181 -5.28 -12.02 -8.03
N ARG A 182 -5.87 -12.43 -6.89
CA ARG A 182 -5.45 -13.62 -6.12
C ARG A 182 -5.99 -14.91 -6.75
N ALA A 183 -7.22 -14.91 -7.28
CA ALA A 183 -7.81 -16.07 -7.93
C ALA A 183 -7.08 -16.52 -9.20
N ALA A 184 -6.33 -15.61 -9.84
CA ALA A 184 -5.51 -15.92 -11.00
C ALA A 184 -4.22 -16.71 -10.68
N LEU A 185 -3.82 -16.80 -9.40
CA LEU A 185 -2.57 -17.44 -9.01
C LEU A 185 -2.70 -18.97 -8.97
N PRO A 186 -1.67 -19.73 -9.38
CA PRO A 186 -1.70 -21.18 -9.30
C PRO A 186 -1.58 -21.65 -7.84
N ALA A 187 -2.12 -22.85 -7.55
CA ALA A 187 -1.97 -23.48 -6.24
C ALA A 187 -0.53 -23.97 -5.97
N HIS A 188 0.25 -24.21 -7.03
CA HIS A 188 1.60 -24.75 -6.94
C HIS A 188 2.55 -24.07 -7.93
N TYR A 189 3.80 -23.90 -7.52
CA TYR A 189 4.87 -23.36 -8.35
C TYR A 189 5.90 -24.44 -8.63
N SER A 190 6.55 -24.35 -9.79
CA SER A 190 7.67 -25.24 -10.09
C SER A 190 8.86 -24.93 -9.18
N ARG A 191 9.70 -25.93 -8.88
CA ARG A 191 10.97 -25.70 -8.17
C ARG A 191 11.84 -24.64 -8.87
N ARG A 192 11.81 -24.60 -10.20
CA ARG A 192 12.56 -23.62 -11.00
C ARG A 192 12.09 -22.20 -10.71
N ASP A 193 10.78 -21.97 -10.64
CA ASP A 193 10.23 -20.64 -10.39
C ASP A 193 10.39 -20.23 -8.93
N ALA A 194 10.30 -21.19 -8.00
CA ALA A 194 10.60 -20.95 -6.59
C ALA A 194 12.05 -20.50 -6.37
N VAL A 195 13.02 -21.21 -6.97
CA VAL A 195 14.44 -20.81 -6.93
C VAL A 195 14.64 -19.46 -7.63
N PHE A 196 13.97 -19.22 -8.75
CA PHE A 196 14.05 -17.96 -9.47
C PHE A 196 13.63 -16.78 -8.59
N ASN A 197 12.45 -16.84 -7.97
CA ASN A 197 11.95 -15.76 -7.11
C ASN A 197 12.81 -15.57 -5.86
N LEU A 198 13.25 -16.67 -5.23
CA LEU A 198 14.12 -16.59 -4.05
C LEU A 198 15.44 -15.84 -4.36
N GLN A 199 16.04 -16.09 -5.53
CA GLN A 199 17.23 -15.37 -5.95
C GLN A 199 16.96 -13.87 -6.13
N ARG A 200 15.81 -13.51 -6.73
CA ARG A 200 15.49 -12.10 -7.04
C ARG A 200 15.10 -11.31 -5.80
N VAL A 201 14.35 -11.89 -4.86
CA VAL A 201 14.03 -11.20 -3.60
C VAL A 201 15.30 -10.95 -2.77
N ALA A 202 16.22 -11.92 -2.72
CA ALA A 202 17.51 -11.74 -2.04
C ALA A 202 18.36 -10.67 -2.73
N LEU A 203 18.44 -10.70 -4.07
CA LEU A 203 19.16 -9.70 -4.86
C LEU A 203 18.55 -8.30 -4.69
N LEU A 204 17.22 -8.18 -4.67
CA LEU A 204 16.52 -6.91 -4.55
C LEU A 204 16.82 -6.24 -3.21
N LEU A 205 16.74 -6.99 -2.11
CA LEU A 205 17.06 -6.47 -0.78
C LEU A 205 18.53 -6.07 -0.66
N ALA A 206 19.46 -6.88 -1.17
CA ALA A 206 20.87 -6.54 -1.18
C ALA A 206 21.14 -5.28 -2.02
N ALA A 207 20.59 -5.21 -3.23
CA ALA A 207 20.78 -4.09 -4.14
C ALA A 207 20.23 -2.77 -3.60
N LEU A 208 19.03 -2.77 -3.01
CA LEU A 208 18.44 -1.58 -2.39
C LEU A 208 19.24 -1.12 -1.17
N ARG A 209 19.74 -2.07 -0.35
CA ARG A 209 20.51 -1.78 0.85
C ARG A 209 21.91 -1.29 0.55
N GLU A 210 22.55 -1.82 -0.49
CA GLU A 210 23.96 -1.53 -0.82
C GLU A 210 24.12 -0.49 -1.95
N GLY A 211 23.01 -0.04 -2.54
CA GLY A 211 23.01 1.02 -3.55
C GLY A 211 23.27 0.56 -4.98
N HIS A 212 23.16 -0.74 -5.27
CA HIS A 212 23.38 -1.33 -6.59
C HIS A 212 22.16 -1.14 -7.52
N GLN A 213 21.95 0.09 -7.97
CA GLN A 213 20.81 0.48 -8.81
C GLN A 213 20.75 -0.28 -10.14
N GLU A 214 21.91 -0.64 -10.70
CA GLU A 214 22.08 -1.39 -11.94
C GLU A 214 21.49 -2.81 -11.87
N LEU A 215 21.33 -3.36 -10.67
CA LEU A 215 20.79 -4.71 -10.46
C LEU A 215 19.27 -4.72 -10.37
N LEU A 216 18.61 -3.57 -10.18
CA LEU A 216 17.16 -3.50 -9.93
C LEU A 216 16.32 -4.03 -11.09
N ALA A 217 16.80 -3.92 -12.33
CA ALA A 217 16.08 -4.38 -13.51
C ALA A 217 15.93 -5.91 -13.53
N GLU A 218 16.95 -6.65 -13.07
CA GLU A 218 16.89 -8.09 -12.90
C GLU A 218 16.22 -8.46 -11.56
N ALA A 219 16.52 -7.72 -10.50
CA ALA A 219 16.05 -8.02 -9.15
C ALA A 219 14.53 -7.85 -8.98
N MET A 220 13.88 -6.97 -9.76
CA MET A 220 12.42 -6.80 -9.72
C MET A 220 11.66 -7.79 -10.63
N ARG A 221 12.34 -8.74 -11.28
CA ARG A 221 11.67 -9.79 -12.04
C ARG A 221 10.95 -10.77 -11.12
N ASP A 222 9.79 -11.24 -11.57
CA ASP A 222 8.90 -12.10 -10.79
C ASP A 222 8.33 -13.23 -11.63
N ARG A 223 8.14 -14.38 -10.99
CA ARG A 223 7.44 -15.55 -11.51
C ARG A 223 6.34 -16.06 -10.59
N PHE A 224 6.06 -15.41 -9.47
CA PHE A 224 5.02 -15.86 -8.55
C PHE A 224 3.65 -15.25 -8.85
N HIS A 225 3.58 -13.98 -9.26
CA HIS A 225 2.29 -13.31 -9.43
C HIS A 225 2.16 -12.50 -10.71
N GLN A 226 3.21 -11.82 -11.17
CA GLN A 226 3.15 -10.95 -12.34
C GLN A 226 2.80 -11.71 -13.62
N PRO A 227 3.36 -12.90 -13.94
CA PRO A 227 2.98 -13.62 -15.17
C PRO A 227 1.50 -14.00 -15.21
N TYR A 228 0.90 -14.29 -14.05
CA TYR A 228 -0.49 -14.70 -13.93
C TYR A 228 -1.45 -13.51 -13.88
N ARG A 229 -1.00 -12.36 -13.35
CA ARG A 229 -1.78 -11.12 -13.30
C ARG A 229 -1.65 -10.28 -14.57
N ALA A 230 -0.58 -10.45 -15.35
CA ALA A 230 -0.33 -9.64 -16.53
C ALA A 230 -1.48 -9.63 -17.56
N PRO A 231 -2.16 -10.75 -17.84
CA PRO A 231 -3.33 -10.74 -18.74
C PRO A 231 -4.51 -9.91 -18.22
N LEU A 232 -4.58 -9.63 -16.91
CA LEU A 232 -5.66 -8.87 -16.29
C LEU A 232 -5.42 -7.35 -16.34
N VAL A 233 -4.22 -6.92 -16.72
CA VAL A 233 -3.81 -5.51 -16.74
C VAL A 233 -3.41 -5.13 -18.17
N PRO A 234 -4.27 -4.42 -18.92
CA PRO A 234 -3.98 -4.10 -20.32
C PRO A 234 -2.69 -3.27 -20.45
N GLY A 235 -1.87 -3.61 -21.45
CA GLY A 235 -0.54 -3.01 -21.66
C GLY A 235 0.56 -3.49 -20.72
N PHE A 236 0.26 -4.22 -19.63
CA PHE A 236 1.30 -4.64 -18.67
C PHE A 236 2.37 -5.59 -19.24
N PRO A 237 2.06 -6.57 -20.11
CA PRO A 237 3.09 -7.37 -20.77
C PRO A 237 4.11 -6.52 -21.55
N GLU A 238 3.66 -5.45 -22.21
CA GLU A 238 4.52 -4.53 -22.95
C GLU A 238 5.36 -3.67 -21.99
N ILE A 239 4.77 -3.26 -20.86
CA ILE A 239 5.45 -2.51 -19.80
C ILE A 239 6.61 -3.33 -19.22
N LEU A 240 6.42 -4.63 -18.97
CA LEU A 240 7.48 -5.54 -18.49
C LEU A 240 8.67 -5.65 -19.45
N GLU A 241 8.46 -5.37 -20.74
CA GLU A 241 9.49 -5.38 -21.77
C GLU A 241 10.10 -4.01 -22.07
N LEU A 242 9.73 -2.96 -21.34
CA LEU A 242 10.38 -1.65 -21.47
C LEU A 242 11.88 -1.77 -21.14
N ARG A 243 12.72 -1.37 -22.11
CA ARG A 243 14.18 -1.29 -21.99
C ARG A 243 14.65 0.03 -22.58
N GLY A 244 15.80 0.51 -22.13
CA GLY A 244 16.44 1.71 -22.69
C GLY A 244 15.70 3.03 -22.43
N VAL A 245 14.71 3.05 -21.54
CA VAL A 245 14.07 4.28 -21.09
C VAL A 245 15.03 4.99 -20.13
N PRO A 246 15.45 6.25 -20.41
CA PRO A 246 16.34 6.98 -19.52
C PRO A 246 15.80 7.04 -18.10
N GLY A 247 16.66 6.72 -17.11
CA GLY A 247 16.31 6.72 -15.70
C GLY A 247 15.56 5.49 -15.18
N LEU A 248 15.05 4.59 -16.02
CA LEU A 248 14.34 3.39 -15.56
C LEU A 248 15.33 2.37 -14.95
N LEU A 249 15.20 2.10 -13.65
CA LEU A 249 16.04 1.13 -12.94
C LEU A 249 15.36 -0.23 -12.77
N GLY A 250 14.05 -0.25 -12.58
CA GLY A 250 13.26 -1.46 -12.40
C GLY A 250 11.79 -1.11 -12.26
N LEU A 251 10.90 -2.04 -12.59
CA LEU A 251 9.46 -1.83 -12.50
C LEU A 251 8.74 -3.11 -12.10
N ALA A 252 7.57 -2.94 -11.51
CA ALA A 252 6.70 -4.03 -11.09
C ALA A 252 5.25 -3.59 -11.05
N LEU A 253 4.36 -4.57 -10.98
CA LEU A 253 2.99 -4.32 -10.59
C LEU A 253 2.96 -3.81 -9.14
N SER A 254 2.22 -2.74 -8.87
CA SER A 254 2.02 -2.25 -7.50
C SER A 254 1.00 -3.14 -6.80
N GLY A 255 1.45 -3.97 -5.87
CA GLY A 255 0.60 -4.94 -5.18
C GLY A 255 -0.10 -5.89 -6.16
N ALA A 256 -1.43 -5.89 -6.13
CA ALA A 256 -2.28 -6.67 -7.03
C ALA A 256 -2.53 -6.01 -8.39
N GLY A 257 -2.13 -4.75 -8.58
CA GLY A 257 -2.45 -3.96 -9.76
C GLY A 257 -3.78 -3.20 -9.67
N PRO A 258 -4.17 -2.48 -10.74
CA PRO A 258 -3.50 -2.39 -12.04
C PRO A 258 -2.40 -1.31 -12.10
N SER A 259 -2.13 -0.58 -11.01
CA SER A 259 -1.02 0.39 -10.99
C SER A 259 0.34 -0.27 -11.19
N VAL A 260 1.25 0.49 -11.80
CA VAL A 260 2.65 0.10 -12.00
C VAL A 260 3.53 1.04 -11.20
N VAL A 261 4.47 0.46 -10.45
CA VAL A 261 5.52 1.18 -9.74
C VAL A 261 6.84 0.99 -10.48
N ALA A 262 7.64 2.06 -10.59
CA ALA A 262 8.99 1.99 -11.13
C ALA A 262 9.97 2.77 -10.25
N PHE A 263 11.15 2.19 -10.04
CA PHE A 263 12.29 2.87 -9.45
C PHE A 263 13.08 3.59 -10.55
N CYS A 264 13.45 4.83 -10.26
CA CYS A 264 14.09 5.72 -11.21
C CYS A 264 15.35 6.37 -10.64
N SER A 265 16.36 6.59 -11.48
CA SER A 265 17.55 7.43 -11.21
C SER A 265 17.40 8.81 -11.84
N GLY A 266 16.35 9.55 -11.45
CA GLY A 266 15.90 10.74 -12.17
C GLY A 266 15.07 10.38 -13.41
N HIS A 267 14.72 11.38 -14.23
CA HIS A 267 13.85 11.20 -15.42
C HIS A 267 12.50 10.53 -15.12
N THR A 268 11.97 10.73 -13.91
CA THR A 268 10.75 10.06 -13.43
C THR A 268 9.53 10.39 -14.30
N SER A 269 9.48 11.58 -14.88
CA SER A 269 8.41 11.99 -15.81
C SER A 269 8.47 11.17 -17.10
N GLU A 270 9.65 10.98 -17.67
CA GLU A 270 9.89 10.22 -18.90
C GLU A 270 9.60 8.73 -18.69
N VAL A 271 10.02 8.17 -17.56
CA VAL A 271 9.68 6.79 -17.17
C VAL A 271 8.17 6.62 -17.02
N GLY A 272 7.53 7.53 -16.29
CA GLY A 272 6.08 7.51 -16.09
C GLY A 272 5.31 7.63 -17.40
N GLU A 273 5.77 8.47 -18.32
CA GLU A 273 5.17 8.64 -19.65
C GLU A 273 5.38 7.41 -20.55
N ALA A 274 6.55 6.77 -20.50
CA ALA A 274 6.79 5.52 -21.22
C ALA A 274 5.81 4.42 -20.79
N ILE A 275 5.59 4.27 -19.48
CA ILE A 275 4.62 3.33 -18.91
C ILE A 275 3.19 3.74 -19.30
N ALA A 276 2.82 5.01 -19.13
CA ALA A 276 1.51 5.54 -19.49
C ALA A 276 1.18 5.34 -20.98
N SER A 277 2.17 5.48 -21.86
CA SER A 277 2.00 5.27 -23.30
C SER A 277 1.57 3.84 -23.63
N CYS A 278 2.03 2.84 -22.87
CA CYS A 278 1.61 1.45 -23.04
C CYS A 278 0.14 1.29 -22.69
N PHE A 279 -0.33 1.84 -21.57
CA PHE A 279 -1.76 1.85 -21.23
C PHE A 279 -2.62 2.57 -22.29
N ARG A 280 -2.16 3.72 -22.80
CA ARG A 280 -2.90 4.48 -23.83
C ARG A 280 -3.03 3.74 -25.16
N LYS A 281 -2.07 2.89 -25.55
CA LYS A 281 -2.21 2.02 -26.74
C LYS A 281 -3.39 1.05 -26.61
N HIS A 282 -3.77 0.72 -25.38
CA HIS A 282 -4.93 -0.10 -25.04
C HIS A 282 -6.18 0.73 -24.68
N GLY A 283 -6.18 2.04 -24.98
CA GLY A 283 -7.32 2.92 -24.73
C GLY A 283 -7.55 3.28 -23.25
N ILE A 284 -6.54 3.08 -22.39
CA ILE A 284 -6.64 3.35 -20.95
C ILE A 284 -5.92 4.65 -20.60
N GLU A 285 -6.67 5.59 -20.02
CA GLU A 285 -6.11 6.80 -19.43
C GLU A 285 -5.39 6.50 -18.12
N THR A 286 -4.39 7.31 -17.77
CA THR A 286 -3.56 7.11 -16.58
C THR A 286 -3.30 8.42 -15.85
N ALA A 287 -3.22 8.38 -14.53
CA ALA A 287 -2.57 9.41 -13.72
C ALA A 287 -1.13 8.97 -13.40
N THR A 288 -0.17 9.87 -13.58
CA THR A 288 1.25 9.61 -13.30
C THR A 288 1.71 10.48 -12.14
N HIS A 289 2.38 9.87 -11.17
CA HIS A 289 2.86 10.53 -9.97
C HIS A 289 4.36 10.27 -9.78
N ARG A 290 5.08 11.31 -9.37
CA ARG A 290 6.40 11.20 -8.73
C ARG A 290 6.16 11.27 -7.23
N LEU A 291 6.34 10.16 -6.52
CA LEU A 291 6.07 10.07 -5.09
C LEU A 291 7.37 9.93 -4.30
N PRO A 292 7.53 10.63 -3.17
CA PRO A 292 8.58 10.31 -2.22
C PRO A 292 8.25 8.99 -1.50
N ILE A 293 9.28 8.34 -0.99
CA ILE A 293 9.13 7.23 -0.03
C ILE A 293 8.76 7.86 1.32
N ASP A 294 7.60 7.51 1.88
CA ASP A 294 7.22 7.99 3.20
C ASP A 294 7.98 7.19 4.27
N SER A 295 8.82 7.83 5.07
CA SER A 295 9.63 7.17 6.10
C SER A 295 8.99 7.14 7.49
N GLN A 296 7.81 7.75 7.67
CA GLN A 296 7.18 7.91 8.98
C GLN A 296 6.14 6.82 9.26
N GLY A 297 5.44 6.36 8.22
CA GLY A 297 4.30 5.48 8.34
C GLY A 297 3.11 6.20 8.96
N LEU A 298 2.40 5.48 9.82
CA LEU A 298 1.30 6.01 10.61
C LEU A 298 1.77 7.16 11.50
N VAL A 299 1.14 8.33 11.33
CA VAL A 299 1.28 9.50 12.21
C VAL A 299 -0.05 9.75 12.92
N VAL A 300 0.03 10.03 14.22
CA VAL A 300 -1.11 10.26 15.10
C VAL A 300 -0.91 11.57 15.82
N GLU A 301 -1.91 12.45 15.78
CA GLU A 301 -1.89 13.77 16.41
C GLU A 301 -3.14 13.96 17.28
N ARG A 302 -2.94 14.38 18.53
CA ARG A 302 -4.02 14.78 19.45
C ARG A 302 -4.21 16.29 19.33
N VAL A 303 -5.40 16.72 18.95
CA VAL A 303 -5.76 18.13 18.88
C VAL A 303 -6.41 18.52 20.21
N SER A 304 -5.80 19.47 20.91
CA SER A 304 -6.32 20.09 22.13
C SER A 304 -7.42 21.08 21.78
#